data_AF-B0WKN2-F1
#
_entry.id   AF-B0WKN2-F1
#
_cell.length_a   1.000
_cell.length_b   1.000
_cell.length_c   1.000
_cell.angle_alpha   90.00
_cell.angle_beta   90.00
_cell.angle_gamma   90.00
#
_symmetry.space_group_name_H-M   'P 1'
#
loop_
_entity.id
_entity.type
_entity.pdbx_description
1 polymer ?
#
loop_
_entity_poly.entity_id
_entity_poly.type
_entity_poly.pdbx_seq_one_letter_code
_entity_poly.pdbx_strand_id
1 'polypeptide(L)'
;MASIGWIVLSFVLLFCSTGLASAKQDTVDYIVQVITHLVENEPEVPRMVFYGTSLKNPFDNLLGMVLEDPRLAFTTKFIISGTAAVDITRWPVQPSLLLIQGELASARHEQIFDTLRLFKPSTRIMLLINTKSHDYAELAFLCKHMSYYNAVFLDEKNDWIIVNRVVLKNFPEPWSFNKRSAKRNVQRTITYSTRIPMTPDKPSLRWLAETATFLNTTVREISHNCNSTIVNDDTNACFVRHSISRKIDFEPWVYSIRMVDNMFFSFMLTPMTTNFVILAPRSPISTAQLFTIPFQWTVWVALLLVIVMVELVKIKMPLIFQNEPILLVVCGYERYNLNRAGIMSVENLDRPGSQWRDNMAAQLSKLGGSTSDVVSNTRCGARTVFKIVQESNGII
;
A
#
# COMPACT_ATOMS: atom_id res chain seq x y z
N MET A 1 35.68 29.60 -58.69
CA MET A 1 36.13 29.49 -57.27
C MET A 1 34.99 29.33 -56.25
N ALA A 2 33.73 29.72 -56.54
CA ALA A 2 32.60 29.55 -55.61
C ALA A 2 32.17 28.08 -55.34
N SER A 3 32.54 27.12 -56.20
CA SER A 3 32.13 25.72 -56.08
C SER A 3 32.88 24.91 -55.02
N ILE A 4 34.13 25.27 -54.70
CA ILE A 4 34.95 24.53 -53.74
C ILE A 4 34.47 24.80 -52.30
N GLY A 5 34.01 26.02 -52.03
CA GLY A 5 33.48 26.40 -50.71
C GLY A 5 32.26 25.58 -50.28
N TRP A 6 31.35 25.26 -51.21
CA TRP A 6 30.15 24.46 -50.91
C TRP A 6 30.44 22.98 -50.64
N ILE A 7 31.44 22.42 -51.32
CA ILE A 7 31.86 21.03 -51.09
C ILE A 7 32.54 20.92 -49.72
N VAL A 8 33.42 21.87 -49.37
CA VAL A 8 34.07 21.90 -48.06
C VAL A 8 33.04 22.15 -46.95
N LEU A 9 32.08 23.06 -47.14
CA LEU A 9 31.01 23.30 -46.17
C LEU A 9 30.12 22.06 -45.97
N SER A 10 29.78 21.34 -47.05
CA SER A 10 29.01 20.10 -46.96
C SER A 10 29.77 18.99 -46.24
N PHE A 11 31.08 18.83 -46.51
CA PHE A 11 31.93 17.88 -45.80
C PHE A 11 32.09 18.23 -44.31
N VAL A 12 32.25 19.51 -43.97
CA VAL A 12 32.36 19.97 -42.58
C VAL A 12 31.03 19.77 -41.83
N LEU A 13 29.88 20.04 -42.47
CA LEU A 13 28.56 19.77 -41.87
C LEU A 13 28.29 18.27 -41.70
N LEU A 14 28.76 17.42 -42.63
CA LEU A 14 28.66 15.97 -42.51
C LEU A 14 29.54 15.43 -41.37
N PHE A 15 30.79 15.88 -41.25
CA PHE A 15 31.70 15.40 -40.20
C PHE A 15 31.38 15.96 -38.80
N CYS A 16 30.81 17.17 -38.69
CA CYS A 16 30.38 17.69 -37.39
C CYS A 16 29.13 16.99 -36.83
N SER A 17 28.26 16.45 -37.69
CA SER A 17 27.03 15.78 -37.26
C SER A 17 27.25 14.33 -36.80
N THR A 18 28.28 13.64 -37.31
CA THR A 18 28.57 12.25 -36.93
C THR A 18 29.10 12.10 -35.51
N GLY A 19 29.86 13.07 -35.00
CA GLY A 19 30.46 12.99 -33.66
C GLY A 19 29.44 13.00 -32.52
N LEU A 20 28.43 13.87 -32.59
CA LEU A 20 27.39 13.95 -31.54
C LEU A 20 26.41 12.77 -31.55
N ALA A 21 26.18 12.16 -32.72
CA ALA A 21 25.31 11.01 -32.84
C ALA A 21 25.93 9.76 -32.19
N SER A 22 27.26 9.60 -32.27
CA SER A 22 27.98 8.44 -31.74
C SER A 22 27.90 8.34 -30.20
N ALA A 23 28.18 9.42 -29.47
CA ALA A 23 28.18 9.41 -28.01
C ALA A 23 26.81 9.04 -27.41
N LYS A 24 25.74 9.58 -28.02
CA LYS A 24 24.37 9.24 -27.61
C LYS A 24 24.06 7.76 -27.82
N GLN A 25 24.55 7.17 -28.90
CA GLN A 25 24.31 5.76 -29.22
C GLN A 25 24.99 4.83 -28.20
N ASP A 26 26.20 5.16 -27.74
CA ASP A 26 26.93 4.36 -26.75
C ASP A 26 26.19 4.34 -25.40
N THR A 27 25.66 5.49 -24.98
CA THR A 27 24.85 5.58 -23.75
C THR A 27 23.55 4.76 -23.87
N VAL A 28 22.85 4.84 -25.00
CA VAL A 28 21.63 4.03 -25.26
C VAL A 28 21.97 2.55 -25.24
N ASP A 29 23.03 2.15 -25.92
CA ASP A 29 23.46 0.76 -25.98
C ASP A 29 23.80 0.20 -24.60
N TYR A 30 24.51 0.98 -23.78
CA TYR A 30 24.80 0.61 -22.41
C TYR A 30 23.52 0.40 -21.57
N ILE A 31 22.56 1.32 -21.65
CA ILE A 31 21.28 1.19 -20.91
C ILE A 31 20.54 -0.08 -21.35
N VAL A 32 20.50 -0.35 -22.66
CA VAL A 32 19.84 -1.54 -23.21
C VAL A 32 20.57 -2.81 -22.77
N GLN A 33 21.89 -2.82 -22.73
CA GLN A 33 22.68 -3.93 -22.18
C GLN A 33 22.37 -4.17 -20.69
N VAL A 34 22.25 -3.09 -19.88
CA VAL A 34 21.85 -3.21 -18.47
C VAL A 34 20.45 -3.81 -18.34
N ILE A 35 19.48 -3.33 -19.11
CA ILE A 35 18.11 -3.84 -19.09
C ILE A 35 18.07 -5.31 -19.53
N THR A 36 18.76 -5.66 -20.61
CA THR A 36 18.85 -7.04 -21.14
C THR A 36 19.47 -7.97 -20.10
N HIS A 37 20.57 -7.54 -19.46
CA HIS A 37 21.19 -8.29 -18.38
C HIS A 37 20.24 -8.50 -17.20
N LEU A 38 19.42 -7.51 -16.82
CA LEU A 38 18.42 -7.67 -15.77
C LEU A 38 17.32 -8.66 -16.17
N VAL A 39 16.90 -8.68 -17.44
CA VAL A 39 15.92 -9.65 -17.97
C VAL A 39 16.45 -11.07 -17.94
N GLU A 40 17.72 -11.27 -18.26
CA GLU A 40 18.34 -12.60 -18.29
C GLU A 40 18.63 -13.16 -16.89
N ASN A 41 18.93 -12.30 -15.91
CA ASN A 41 19.46 -12.74 -14.61
C ASN A 41 18.48 -12.61 -13.45
N GLU A 42 17.36 -11.90 -13.60
CA GLU A 42 16.34 -11.82 -12.55
C GLU A 42 15.36 -13.01 -12.65
N PRO A 43 15.02 -13.66 -11.52
CA PRO A 43 14.10 -14.80 -11.53
C PRO A 43 12.64 -14.38 -11.81
N GLU A 44 12.32 -13.11 -11.58
CA GLU A 44 11.01 -12.54 -11.84
C GLU A 44 11.03 -11.73 -13.14
N VAL A 45 9.90 -11.69 -13.86
CA VAL A 45 9.76 -10.84 -15.05
C VAL A 45 10.02 -9.39 -14.64
N PRO A 46 11.11 -8.77 -15.12
CA PRO A 46 11.50 -7.47 -14.62
C PRO A 46 10.52 -6.41 -15.09
N ARG A 47 10.21 -5.50 -14.19
CA ARG A 47 9.28 -4.39 -14.43
C ARG A 47 10.09 -3.12 -14.53
N MET A 48 10.12 -2.54 -15.72
CA MET A 48 10.92 -1.33 -15.99
C MET A 48 9.99 -0.12 -16.00
N VAL A 49 10.34 0.91 -15.24
CA VAL A 49 9.61 2.18 -15.23
C VAL A 49 10.44 3.25 -15.92
N PHE A 50 9.85 3.90 -16.92
CA PHE A 50 10.45 4.98 -17.70
C PHE A 50 9.74 6.28 -17.36
N TYR A 51 10.46 7.23 -16.77
CA TYR A 51 9.89 8.49 -16.31
C TYR A 51 10.48 9.67 -17.09
N GLY A 52 9.66 10.25 -17.96
CA GLY A 52 10.00 11.44 -18.74
C GLY A 52 9.51 12.72 -18.06
N THR A 53 10.42 13.61 -17.66
CA THR A 53 10.08 14.84 -16.92
C THR A 53 9.65 16.01 -17.81
N SER A 54 9.91 15.97 -19.12
CA SER A 54 9.54 17.06 -20.05
C SER A 54 8.02 17.14 -20.28
N LEU A 55 7.46 18.36 -20.36
CA LEU A 55 6.01 18.58 -20.55
C LEU A 55 5.55 18.31 -21.96
N LYS A 56 6.32 18.81 -22.92
CA LYS A 56 5.91 18.82 -24.33
C LYS A 56 6.24 17.46 -24.92
N ASN A 57 7.50 17.06 -24.80
CA ASN A 57 8.03 15.87 -25.44
C ASN A 57 8.85 15.07 -24.42
N PRO A 58 8.20 14.33 -23.49
CA PRO A 58 8.87 13.54 -22.44
C PRO A 58 9.86 12.51 -22.99
N PHE A 59 9.68 12.07 -24.24
CA PHE A 59 10.42 10.97 -24.84
C PHE A 59 11.16 11.35 -26.14
N ASP A 60 11.20 12.64 -26.55
CA ASP A 60 12.01 13.06 -27.72
C ASP A 60 13.50 13.23 -27.34
N ASN A 61 14.06 12.23 -26.67
CA ASN A 61 15.41 12.26 -26.07
C ASN A 61 16.00 10.84 -25.99
N LEU A 62 17.09 10.67 -25.24
CA LEU A 62 17.73 9.37 -25.01
C LEU A 62 16.73 8.32 -24.48
N LEU A 63 15.79 8.73 -23.62
CA LEU A 63 14.79 7.84 -23.05
C LEU A 63 13.87 7.23 -24.12
N GLY A 64 13.47 8.02 -25.13
CA GLY A 64 12.67 7.53 -26.25
C GLY A 64 13.44 6.52 -27.11
N MET A 65 14.72 6.80 -27.39
CA MET A 65 15.57 5.87 -28.13
C MET A 65 15.71 4.51 -27.42
N VAL A 66 15.83 4.51 -26.09
CA VAL A 66 15.82 3.26 -25.30
C VAL A 66 14.46 2.57 -25.37
N LEU A 67 13.35 3.33 -25.28
CA LEU A 67 12.00 2.76 -25.33
C LEU A 67 11.69 2.08 -26.68
N GLU A 68 12.19 2.63 -27.77
CA GLU A 68 12.01 2.15 -29.14
C GLU A 68 13.00 1.04 -29.54
N ASP A 69 14.03 0.77 -28.74
CA ASP A 69 15.03 -0.26 -29.07
C ASP A 69 14.37 -1.65 -29.21
N PRO A 70 14.55 -2.33 -30.36
CA PRO A 70 13.88 -3.60 -30.64
C PRO A 70 14.34 -4.73 -29.72
N ARG A 71 15.54 -4.65 -29.12
CA ARG A 71 16.02 -5.65 -28.15
C ARG A 71 15.17 -5.66 -26.88
N LEU A 72 14.46 -4.57 -26.61
CA LEU A 72 13.58 -4.42 -25.46
C LEU A 72 12.10 -4.69 -25.81
N ALA A 73 11.79 -5.28 -26.97
CA ALA A 73 10.41 -5.49 -27.42
C ALA A 73 9.57 -6.33 -26.45
N PHE A 74 10.19 -7.30 -25.75
CA PHE A 74 9.50 -8.23 -24.84
C PHE A 74 9.57 -7.82 -23.36
N THR A 75 10.25 -6.71 -23.04
CA THR A 75 10.39 -6.23 -21.66
C THR A 75 9.11 -5.54 -21.20
N THR A 76 8.69 -5.76 -19.95
CA THR A 76 7.53 -5.04 -19.40
C THR A 76 7.89 -3.58 -19.11
N LYS A 77 7.27 -2.65 -19.85
CA LYS A 77 7.53 -1.20 -19.77
C LYS A 77 6.34 -0.47 -19.13
N PHE A 78 6.61 0.31 -18.09
CA PHE A 78 5.67 1.25 -17.48
C PHE A 78 6.15 2.66 -17.80
N ILE A 79 5.33 3.43 -18.51
CA ILE A 79 5.71 4.76 -19.01
C ILE A 79 4.97 5.82 -18.20
N ILE A 80 5.72 6.71 -17.56
CA ILE A 80 5.19 7.83 -16.77
C ILE A 80 5.61 9.13 -17.44
N SER A 81 4.63 9.94 -17.82
CA SER A 81 4.86 11.31 -18.25
C SER A 81 4.72 12.26 -17.07
N GLY A 82 5.62 13.23 -16.94
CA GLY A 82 5.59 14.23 -15.86
C GLY A 82 4.32 15.09 -15.79
N THR A 83 3.45 15.05 -16.80
CA THR A 83 2.14 15.75 -16.81
C THR A 83 0.99 14.92 -16.26
N ALA A 84 1.14 13.59 -16.22
CA ALA A 84 0.04 12.69 -15.88
C ALA A 84 -0.16 12.62 -14.36
N ALA A 85 -1.42 12.75 -13.92
CA ALA A 85 -1.79 12.43 -12.54
C ALA A 85 -1.50 10.94 -12.30
N VAL A 86 -0.65 10.66 -11.32
CA VAL A 86 -0.15 9.31 -11.08
C VAL A 86 -1.19 8.51 -10.29
N ASP A 87 -1.88 7.57 -10.96
CA ASP A 87 -2.77 6.61 -10.29
C ASP A 87 -1.94 5.58 -9.53
N ILE A 88 -1.73 5.81 -8.23
CA ILE A 88 -0.89 5.02 -7.33
C ILE A 88 -1.19 3.51 -7.41
N THR A 89 -2.42 3.12 -7.73
CA THR A 89 -2.85 1.72 -7.70
C THR A 89 -2.29 0.86 -8.84
N ARG A 90 -1.83 1.48 -9.94
CA ARG A 90 -1.43 0.75 -11.16
C ARG A 90 0.07 0.49 -11.27
N TRP A 91 0.88 1.18 -10.47
CA TRP A 91 2.33 1.15 -10.64
C TRP A 91 2.99 0.05 -9.81
N PRO A 92 4.05 -0.58 -10.32
CA PRO A 92 4.84 -1.50 -9.51
C PRO A 92 5.55 -0.71 -8.41
N VAL A 93 5.22 -1.00 -7.15
CA VAL A 93 5.84 -0.37 -5.97
C VAL A 93 7.36 -0.66 -5.87
N GLN A 94 7.81 -1.75 -6.49
CA GLN A 94 9.21 -2.17 -6.50
C GLN A 94 9.61 -2.65 -7.91
N PRO A 95 9.84 -1.72 -8.85
CA PRO A 95 10.31 -2.07 -10.18
C PRO A 95 11.76 -2.55 -10.15
N SER A 96 12.17 -3.33 -11.15
CA SER A 96 13.55 -3.81 -11.28
C SER A 96 14.52 -2.68 -11.62
N LEU A 97 14.06 -1.71 -12.40
CA LEU A 97 14.77 -0.50 -12.78
C LEU A 97 13.79 0.67 -12.94
N LEU A 98 14.16 1.83 -12.42
CA LEU A 98 13.53 3.12 -12.66
C LEU A 98 14.49 4.01 -13.46
N LEU A 99 14.17 4.25 -14.73
CA LEU A 99 14.95 5.10 -15.62
C LEU A 99 14.30 6.49 -15.71
N ILE A 100 15.03 7.53 -15.31
CA ILE A 100 14.52 8.90 -15.21
C ILE A 100 15.31 9.81 -16.14
N GLN A 101 14.59 10.55 -16.99
CA GLN A 101 15.17 11.68 -17.71
C GLN A 101 15.24 12.88 -16.77
N GLY A 102 16.43 13.37 -16.44
CA GLY A 102 16.65 14.36 -15.38
C GLY A 102 16.78 15.80 -15.85
N GLU A 103 15.87 16.23 -16.73
CA GLU A 103 15.73 17.64 -17.08
C GLU A 103 14.65 18.26 -16.16
N LEU A 104 15.09 18.98 -15.11
CA LEU A 104 14.18 19.61 -14.17
C LEU A 104 13.94 21.05 -14.57
N ALA A 105 12.74 21.33 -15.10
CA ALA A 105 12.22 22.68 -15.01
C ALA A 105 12.00 22.99 -13.52
N SER A 106 12.63 24.05 -12.99
CA SER A 106 12.64 24.46 -11.58
C SER A 106 11.28 24.39 -10.87
N ALA A 107 10.18 24.60 -11.59
CA ALA A 107 8.81 24.55 -11.09
C ALA A 107 8.26 23.14 -10.73
N ARG A 108 9.01 22.04 -10.96
CA ARG A 108 8.45 20.66 -10.83
C ARG A 108 9.19 19.71 -9.90
N HIS A 109 9.90 20.27 -8.93
CA HIS A 109 10.50 19.52 -7.83
C HIS A 109 9.50 18.65 -7.06
N GLU A 110 8.31 19.17 -6.78
CA GLU A 110 7.29 18.47 -6.00
C GLU A 110 6.76 17.21 -6.71
N GLN A 111 6.50 17.29 -8.02
CA GLN A 111 5.97 16.15 -8.77
C GLN A 111 6.95 14.99 -8.87
N ILE A 112 8.23 15.27 -9.13
CA ILE A 112 9.28 14.24 -9.16
C ILE A 112 9.42 13.62 -7.78
N PHE A 113 9.40 14.45 -6.73
CA PHE A 113 9.48 13.97 -5.36
C PHE A 113 8.30 13.07 -4.98
N ASP A 114 7.07 13.46 -5.31
CA ASP A 114 5.88 12.66 -5.06
C ASP A 114 5.88 11.37 -5.90
N THR A 115 6.37 11.41 -7.13
CA THR A 115 6.54 10.21 -7.97
C THR A 115 7.59 9.27 -7.37
N LEU A 116 8.74 9.79 -6.93
CA LEU A 116 9.79 9.01 -6.27
C LEU A 116 9.36 8.45 -4.91
N ARG A 117 8.34 9.01 -4.25
CA ARG A 117 7.78 8.44 -3.02
C ARG A 117 6.99 7.16 -3.25
N LEU A 118 6.52 6.91 -4.47
CA LEU A 118 5.74 5.73 -4.81
C LEU A 118 6.58 4.45 -4.88
N PHE A 119 7.89 4.60 -5.11
CA PHE A 119 8.80 3.47 -5.25
C PHE A 119 9.59 3.21 -3.97
N LYS A 120 9.91 1.94 -3.72
CA LYS A 120 10.76 1.58 -2.58
C LYS A 120 12.18 2.10 -2.76
N PRO A 121 12.87 2.58 -1.70
CA PRO A 121 14.27 3.01 -1.77
C PRO A 121 15.28 1.95 -2.23
N SER A 122 14.89 0.67 -2.20
CA SER A 122 15.69 -0.45 -2.73
C SER A 122 15.70 -0.54 -4.26
N THR A 123 14.77 0.14 -4.93
CA THR A 123 14.65 0.21 -6.39
C THR A 123 15.94 0.76 -6.99
N ARG A 124 16.40 0.14 -8.07
CA ARG A 124 17.57 0.66 -8.80
C ARG A 124 17.13 1.84 -9.65
N ILE A 125 17.78 2.98 -9.48
CA ILE A 125 17.49 4.19 -10.26
C ILE A 125 18.66 4.45 -11.20
N MET A 126 18.33 4.70 -12.46
CA MET A 126 19.25 5.23 -13.45
C MET A 126 18.74 6.60 -13.90
N LEU A 127 19.54 7.65 -13.74
CA LEU A 127 19.17 9.02 -14.08
C LEU A 127 20.01 9.50 -15.26
N LEU A 128 19.35 9.94 -16.32
CA LEU A 128 19.97 10.58 -17.49
C LEU A 128 20.02 12.08 -17.22
N ILE A 129 21.20 12.64 -17.00
CA ILE A 129 21.35 14.03 -16.56
C ILE A 129 22.52 14.72 -17.27
N ASN A 130 22.48 16.04 -17.33
CA ASN A 130 23.66 16.84 -17.66
C ASN A 130 24.38 17.20 -16.35
N THR A 131 25.58 16.66 -16.10
CA THR A 131 26.27 16.91 -14.81
C THR A 131 26.64 18.36 -14.57
N LYS A 132 26.67 19.19 -15.63
CA LYS A 132 26.90 20.63 -15.55
C LYS A 132 25.64 21.43 -15.20
N SER A 133 24.44 20.82 -15.21
CA SER A 133 23.21 21.51 -14.83
C SER A 133 23.04 21.57 -13.30
N HIS A 134 22.30 22.58 -12.83
CA HIS A 134 21.90 22.69 -11.44
C HIS A 134 21.06 21.47 -10.99
N ASP A 135 20.27 20.93 -11.91
CA ASP A 135 19.38 19.78 -11.73
C ASP A 135 20.10 18.54 -11.18
N TYR A 136 21.39 18.35 -11.53
CA TYR A 136 22.18 17.25 -10.97
C TYR A 136 22.26 17.31 -9.45
N ALA A 137 22.60 18.48 -8.91
CA ALA A 137 22.75 18.65 -7.47
C ALA A 137 21.43 18.41 -6.74
N GLU A 138 20.32 18.87 -7.32
CA GLU A 138 18.96 18.70 -6.79
C GLU A 138 18.51 17.24 -6.85
N LEU A 139 18.64 16.56 -7.99
CA LEU A 139 18.30 15.14 -8.14
C LEU A 139 19.17 14.24 -7.28
N ALA A 140 20.47 14.50 -7.21
CA ALA A 140 21.37 13.76 -6.34
C ALA A 140 21.01 13.97 -4.87
N PHE A 141 20.65 15.19 -4.48
CA PHE A 141 20.13 15.49 -3.15
C PHE A 141 18.81 14.76 -2.89
N LEU A 142 17.85 14.77 -3.83
CA LEU A 142 16.58 14.07 -3.71
C LEU A 142 16.76 12.55 -3.58
N CYS A 143 17.58 11.92 -4.43
CA CYS A 143 17.87 10.49 -4.35
C CYS A 143 18.48 10.13 -2.99
N LYS A 144 19.46 10.93 -2.52
CA LYS A 144 20.06 10.76 -1.19
C LYS A 144 19.03 10.98 -0.08
N HIS A 145 18.20 12.00 -0.19
CA HIS A 145 17.17 12.36 0.77
C HIS A 145 16.12 11.24 0.87
N MET A 146 15.76 10.62 -0.24
CA MET A 146 14.83 9.49 -0.32
C MET A 146 15.49 8.14 -0.02
N SER A 147 16.78 8.13 0.33
CA SER A 147 17.55 6.92 0.66
C SER A 147 17.65 5.91 -0.49
N TYR A 148 17.66 6.37 -1.74
CA TYR A 148 17.99 5.52 -2.87
C TYR A 148 19.50 5.24 -2.88
N TYR A 149 19.87 4.02 -2.48
CA TYR A 149 21.27 3.60 -2.40
C TYR A 149 21.79 3.02 -3.72
N ASN A 150 20.90 2.71 -4.65
CA ASN A 150 21.20 2.11 -5.95
C ASN A 150 20.91 3.12 -7.08
N ALA A 151 21.33 4.38 -6.89
CA ALA A 151 21.20 5.43 -7.90
C ALA A 151 22.50 5.54 -8.72
N VAL A 152 22.36 5.51 -10.04
CA VAL A 152 23.43 5.74 -11.00
C VAL A 152 23.04 6.91 -11.89
N PHE A 153 23.96 7.86 -12.05
CA PHE A 153 23.75 9.01 -12.90
C PHE A 153 24.59 8.84 -14.17
N LEU A 154 23.95 8.93 -15.33
CA LEU A 154 24.58 8.89 -16.64
C LEU A 154 24.62 10.32 -17.19
N ASP A 155 25.82 10.79 -17.53
CA ASP A 155 26.03 12.09 -18.13
C ASP A 155 25.79 12.04 -19.63
N GLU A 156 24.75 12.71 -20.11
CA GLU A 156 24.37 12.70 -21.53
C GLU A 156 25.39 13.34 -22.48
N LYS A 157 26.29 14.18 -21.95
CA LYS A 157 27.23 14.98 -22.77
C LYS A 157 28.65 14.46 -22.72
N ASN A 158 29.05 13.87 -21.59
CA ASN A 158 30.44 13.50 -21.36
C ASN A 158 30.66 11.98 -21.29
N ASP A 159 29.61 11.17 -21.46
CA ASP A 159 29.63 9.70 -21.32
C ASP A 159 30.21 9.23 -19.98
N TRP A 160 30.02 10.04 -18.94
CA TRP A 160 30.47 9.73 -17.59
C TRP A 160 29.37 9.04 -16.82
N ILE A 161 29.78 8.13 -15.93
CA ILE A 161 28.86 7.52 -14.97
C ILE A 161 29.27 7.94 -13.58
N ILE A 162 28.30 8.41 -12.80
CA ILE A 162 28.49 8.71 -11.39
C ILE A 162 27.77 7.65 -10.58
N VAL A 163 28.54 6.86 -9.82
CA VAL A 163 28.04 5.86 -8.87
C VAL A 163 28.57 6.21 -7.49
N ASN A 164 27.70 6.45 -6.51
CA ASN A 164 28.12 6.79 -5.14
C ASN A 164 29.17 7.92 -5.06
N ARG A 165 29.01 8.98 -5.88
CA ARG A 165 29.94 10.12 -6.02
C ARG A 165 31.29 9.80 -6.67
N VAL A 166 31.50 8.57 -7.13
CA VAL A 166 32.67 8.20 -7.92
C VAL A 166 32.34 8.40 -9.39
N VAL A 167 33.13 9.21 -10.08
CA VAL A 167 33.01 9.42 -11.53
C VAL A 167 33.82 8.34 -12.24
N LEU A 168 33.15 7.53 -13.05
CA LEU A 168 33.74 6.53 -13.92
C LEU A 168 33.73 7.07 -15.35
N LYS A 169 34.90 7.02 -16.00
CA LYS A 169 35.05 7.47 -17.40
C LYS A 169 34.58 6.45 -18.43
N ASN A 170 34.48 5.18 -18.03
CA ASN A 170 34.05 4.08 -18.88
C ASN A 170 32.79 3.47 -18.32
N PHE A 171 31.93 2.96 -19.20
CA PHE A 171 30.78 2.18 -18.82
C PHE A 171 31.24 0.92 -18.05
N PRO A 172 30.84 0.75 -16.78
CA PRO A 172 31.16 -0.45 -16.03
C PRO A 172 30.31 -1.59 -16.57
N GLU A 173 30.70 -2.82 -16.28
CA GLU A 173 29.99 -3.97 -16.82
C GLU A 173 28.55 -4.06 -16.26
N PRO A 174 27.53 -4.47 -17.05
CA PRO A 174 26.12 -4.41 -16.65
C PRO A 174 25.79 -5.05 -15.29
N TRP A 175 26.47 -6.14 -14.92
CA TRP A 175 26.28 -6.82 -13.62
C TRP A 175 26.76 -6.00 -12.43
N SER A 176 27.60 -4.99 -12.64
CA SER A 176 28.03 -4.09 -11.57
C SER A 176 26.86 -3.31 -10.98
N PHE A 177 25.83 -3.06 -11.80
CA PHE A 177 24.55 -2.48 -11.42
C PHE A 177 23.71 -3.44 -10.54
N ASN A 178 24.03 -4.73 -10.58
CA ASN A 178 23.31 -5.79 -9.90
C ASN A 178 23.80 -6.05 -8.46
N LYS A 179 24.72 -5.22 -7.93
CA LYS A 179 25.14 -5.28 -6.53
C LYS A 179 24.01 -4.77 -5.61
N ARG A 180 22.90 -5.54 -5.53
CA ARG A 180 21.70 -5.33 -4.68
C ARG A 180 21.99 -5.24 -3.18
N SER A 181 23.23 -5.35 -2.76
CA SER A 181 23.54 -5.76 -1.41
C SER A 181 23.59 -4.57 -0.45
N ALA A 182 22.47 -4.35 0.23
CA ALA A 182 22.41 -3.66 1.51
C ALA A 182 23.56 -4.11 2.45
N LYS A 183 24.06 -5.37 2.36
CA LYS A 183 25.24 -5.81 3.16
C LYS A 183 26.48 -4.91 3.03
N ARG A 184 26.67 -4.17 1.93
CA ARG A 184 27.81 -3.23 1.80
C ARG A 184 27.50 -1.82 2.29
N ASN A 185 26.22 -1.45 2.39
CA ASN A 185 25.78 -0.09 2.78
C ASN A 185 25.20 0.01 4.20
N VAL A 186 24.98 -1.12 4.89
CA VAL A 186 24.52 -1.12 6.30
C VAL A 186 25.73 -1.19 7.25
N GLN A 187 26.75 -0.35 7.01
CA GLN A 187 27.75 -0.03 8.05
C GLN A 187 27.16 0.87 9.14
N ARG A 188 25.90 1.27 9.00
CA ARG A 188 25.18 2.06 10.00
C ARG A 188 24.47 1.15 10.99
N THR A 189 24.49 1.55 12.26
CA THR A 189 23.69 0.96 13.33
C THR A 189 22.21 0.98 12.94
N ILE A 190 21.54 -0.17 13.08
CA ILE A 190 20.09 -0.31 12.94
C ILE A 190 19.45 0.33 14.16
N THR A 191 18.63 1.34 13.94
CA THR A 191 17.94 2.02 15.03
C THR A 191 16.50 1.54 15.13
N TYR A 192 16.03 1.29 16.35
CA TYR A 192 14.63 0.94 16.58
C TYR A 192 14.04 1.77 17.71
N SER A 193 12.72 1.84 17.77
CA SER A 193 12.00 2.45 18.89
C SER A 193 10.81 1.58 19.26
N THR A 194 10.50 1.50 20.56
CA THR A 194 9.39 0.69 21.09
C THR A 194 8.37 1.60 21.77
N ARG A 195 7.08 1.41 21.47
CA ARG A 195 5.99 2.17 22.13
C ARG A 195 5.90 1.88 23.62
N ILE A 196 6.18 0.62 23.97
CA ILE A 196 6.15 0.08 25.32
C ILE A 196 7.51 -0.60 25.54
N PRO A 197 8.16 -0.39 26.69
CA PRO A 197 9.43 -1.05 27.00
C PRO A 197 9.32 -2.56 26.76
N MET A 198 10.16 -3.07 25.86
CA MET A 198 10.22 -4.49 25.54
C MET A 198 11.36 -5.17 26.27
N THR A 199 11.12 -6.39 26.76
CA THR A 199 12.20 -7.24 27.25
C THR A 199 13.00 -7.80 26.05
N PRO A 200 14.33 -7.98 26.17
CA PRO A 200 15.16 -8.53 25.10
C PRO A 200 14.70 -9.89 24.56
N ASP A 201 13.97 -10.66 25.37
CA ASP A 201 13.45 -11.98 25.01
C ASP A 201 12.29 -11.96 24.00
N LYS A 202 11.78 -10.78 23.65
CA LYS A 202 10.70 -10.67 22.65
C LYS A 202 11.21 -11.14 21.28
N PRO A 203 10.45 -11.99 20.56
CA PRO A 203 10.86 -12.52 19.26
C PRO A 203 11.25 -11.45 18.23
N SER A 204 10.58 -10.29 18.25
CA SER A 204 10.87 -9.17 17.36
C SER A 204 12.23 -8.51 17.64
N LEU A 205 12.61 -8.35 18.91
CA LEU A 205 13.94 -7.84 19.28
C LEU A 205 15.04 -8.87 19.00
N ARG A 206 14.77 -10.15 19.27
CA ARG A 206 15.70 -11.23 18.89
C ARG A 206 15.93 -11.25 17.38
N TRP A 207 14.87 -11.15 16.58
CA TRP A 207 14.99 -11.06 15.12
C TRP A 207 15.83 -9.86 14.68
N LEU A 208 15.64 -8.69 15.28
CA LEU A 208 16.48 -7.51 14.99
C LEU A 208 17.95 -7.76 15.33
N ALA A 209 18.23 -8.37 16.48
CA ALA A 209 19.60 -8.70 16.90
C ALA A 209 20.27 -9.68 15.93
N GLU A 210 19.60 -10.78 15.58
CA GLU A 210 20.11 -11.77 14.62
C GLU A 210 20.31 -11.15 13.23
N THR A 211 19.39 -10.27 12.81
CA THR A 211 19.51 -9.54 11.54
C THR A 211 20.73 -8.63 11.54
N ALA A 212 20.99 -7.94 12.66
CA ALA A 212 22.18 -7.11 12.79
C ALA A 212 23.47 -7.94 12.76
N THR A 213 23.51 -9.10 13.44
CA THR A 213 24.63 -10.03 13.37
C THR A 213 24.86 -10.52 11.93
N PHE A 214 23.80 -10.91 11.22
CA PHE A 214 23.88 -11.35 9.83
C PHE A 214 24.38 -10.26 8.87
N LEU A 215 23.99 -9.00 9.12
CA LEU A 215 24.42 -7.84 8.35
C LEU A 215 25.76 -7.26 8.84
N ASN A 216 26.38 -7.84 9.86
CA ASN A 216 27.59 -7.34 10.51
C ASN A 216 27.46 -5.87 10.96
N THR A 217 26.35 -5.55 11.62
CA THR A 217 26.03 -4.23 12.18
C THR A 217 25.56 -4.34 13.63
N THR A 218 25.30 -3.21 14.27
CA THR A 218 24.78 -3.11 15.64
C THR A 218 23.33 -2.65 15.65
N VAL A 219 22.59 -2.99 16.70
CA VAL A 219 21.24 -2.47 16.97
C VAL A 219 21.30 -1.45 18.10
N ARG A 220 20.54 -0.36 17.98
CA ARG A 220 20.42 0.65 19.04
C ARG A 220 18.97 1.09 19.21
N GLU A 221 18.50 1.06 20.45
CA GLU A 221 17.21 1.66 20.79
C GLU A 221 17.31 3.19 20.84
N ILE A 222 16.30 3.86 20.29
CA ILE A 222 16.08 5.29 20.41
C ILE A 222 14.85 5.51 21.28
N SER A 223 15.08 6.11 22.44
CA SER A 223 14.02 6.51 23.35
C SER A 223 13.20 7.68 22.80
N HIS A 224 11.93 7.70 23.19
CA HIS A 224 11.00 8.80 22.90
C HIS A 224 10.33 9.29 24.18
N ASN A 225 9.89 10.55 24.14
CA ASN A 225 9.13 11.16 25.24
C ASN A 225 7.60 11.16 24.97
N CYS A 226 7.13 10.36 24.02
CA CYS A 226 5.69 10.24 23.77
C CYS A 226 5.00 9.51 24.94
N ASN A 227 3.86 10.05 25.38
CA ASN A 227 3.11 9.49 26.50
C ASN A 227 2.59 8.08 26.13
N SER A 228 3.13 7.05 26.77
CA SER A 228 2.88 5.63 26.48
C SER A 228 1.61 5.08 27.13
N THR A 229 0.86 5.93 27.84
CA THR A 229 -0.28 5.51 28.67
C THR A 229 -1.54 5.17 27.87
N ILE A 230 -1.61 5.50 26.58
CA ILE A 230 -2.81 5.26 25.77
C ILE A 230 -2.68 3.92 25.07
N VAL A 231 -3.14 2.86 25.76
CA VAL A 231 -3.33 1.48 25.25
C VAL A 231 -4.17 1.43 23.95
N ASN A 232 -4.84 2.53 23.60
CA ASN A 232 -5.79 2.59 22.48
C ASN A 232 -5.37 3.44 21.27
N ASP A 233 -4.15 3.99 21.20
CA ASP A 233 -3.84 4.94 20.12
C ASP A 233 -2.78 4.44 19.13
N ASP A 234 -3.27 3.63 18.18
CA ASP A 234 -2.65 3.46 16.85
C ASP A 234 -2.37 4.82 16.17
N THR A 235 -3.00 5.92 16.64
CA THR A 235 -2.90 7.29 16.12
C THR A 235 -2.07 8.27 16.96
N ASN A 236 -1.25 7.82 17.93
CA ASN A 236 -0.44 8.76 18.73
C ASN A 236 0.50 9.59 17.82
N ALA A 237 0.08 10.81 17.49
CA ALA A 237 0.74 11.67 16.51
C ALA A 237 2.20 11.98 16.92
N CYS A 238 2.49 12.00 18.22
CA CYS A 238 3.86 12.13 18.72
C CYS A 238 4.73 10.96 18.25
N PHE A 239 4.26 9.73 18.44
CA PHE A 239 5.04 8.54 18.11
C PHE A 239 5.16 8.35 16.60
N VAL A 240 4.11 8.67 15.82
CA VAL A 240 4.19 8.69 14.36
C VAL A 240 5.22 9.71 13.89
N ARG A 241 5.22 10.92 14.45
CA ARG A 241 6.23 11.95 14.13
C ARG A 241 7.64 11.53 14.53
N HIS A 242 7.78 10.82 15.65
CA HIS A 242 9.05 10.23 16.07
C HIS A 242 9.52 9.16 15.08
N SER A 243 8.65 8.23 14.69
CA SER A 243 8.92 7.15 13.73
C SER A 243 9.33 7.67 12.36
N ILE A 244 8.69 8.74 11.89
CA ILE A 244 9.02 9.40 10.61
C ILE A 244 10.32 10.23 10.68
N SER A 245 10.88 10.48 11.88
CA SER A 245 12.00 11.42 12.08
C SER A 245 13.36 11.01 11.47
N ARG A 246 13.41 9.99 10.59
CA ARG A 246 14.63 9.40 9.97
C ARG A 246 15.68 8.90 10.94
N LYS A 247 15.38 8.96 12.24
CA LYS A 247 16.24 8.44 13.28
C LYS A 247 15.97 6.97 13.54
N ILE A 248 14.82 6.43 13.12
CA ILE A 248 14.36 5.08 13.43
C ILE A 248 14.22 4.32 12.13
N ASP A 249 14.79 3.11 12.09
CA ASP A 249 14.69 2.19 10.97
C ASP A 249 13.54 1.20 11.17
N PHE A 250 13.37 0.73 12.41
CA PHE A 250 12.40 -0.31 12.74
C PHE A 250 11.54 0.05 13.94
N GLU A 251 10.29 -0.37 13.87
CA GLU A 251 9.43 -0.49 15.03
C GLU A 251 9.05 -1.97 15.20
N PRO A 252 9.55 -2.65 16.24
CA PRO A 252 9.33 -4.09 16.43
C PRO A 252 7.97 -4.37 17.08
N TRP A 253 6.89 -3.79 16.54
CA TRP A 253 5.52 -3.96 17.02
C TRP A 253 4.65 -4.70 16.00
N VAL A 254 3.65 -5.44 16.49
CA VAL A 254 2.68 -6.13 15.64
C VAL A 254 1.51 -5.19 15.36
N TYR A 255 1.29 -4.89 14.10
CA TYR A 255 0.26 -3.95 13.66
C TYR A 255 -0.86 -4.64 12.88
N SER A 256 -2.09 -4.18 13.11
CA SER A 256 -3.17 -4.36 12.14
C SER A 256 -2.97 -3.33 11.04
N ILE A 257 -2.63 -3.79 9.83
CA ILE A 257 -2.30 -2.90 8.70
C ILE A 257 -3.56 -2.15 8.27
N ARG A 258 -3.60 -0.83 8.52
CA ARG A 258 -4.59 0.06 7.91
C ARG A 258 -4.05 0.61 6.59
N MET A 259 -4.96 1.00 5.70
CA MET A 259 -4.61 1.49 4.37
C MET A 259 -3.75 2.77 4.41
N VAL A 260 -3.95 3.62 5.42
CA VAL A 260 -3.19 4.88 5.61
C VAL A 260 -1.75 4.64 6.04
N ASP A 261 -1.50 3.60 6.83
CA ASP A 261 -0.17 3.33 7.37
C ASP A 261 0.81 2.87 6.28
N ASN A 262 0.29 2.28 5.20
CA ASN A 262 1.06 1.85 4.03
C ASN A 262 1.66 3.01 3.22
N MET A 263 1.24 4.25 3.47
CA MET A 263 1.85 5.43 2.86
C MET A 263 3.14 5.88 3.57
N PHE A 264 3.27 5.62 4.87
CA PHE A 264 4.38 6.12 5.67
C PHE A 264 5.38 5.02 6.06
N PHE A 265 4.91 3.78 6.13
CA PHE A 265 5.70 2.65 6.63
C PHE A 265 5.73 1.51 5.62
N SER A 266 6.89 0.86 5.54
CA SER A 266 7.00 -0.44 4.89
C SER A 266 6.81 -1.53 5.93
N PHE A 267 5.86 -2.42 5.69
CA PHE A 267 5.60 -3.55 6.58
C PHE A 267 6.42 -4.76 6.17
N MET A 268 6.95 -5.46 7.17
CA MET A 268 7.49 -6.80 6.98
C MET A 268 6.40 -7.82 7.31
N LEU A 269 6.13 -8.71 6.36
CA LEU A 269 5.23 -9.83 6.60
C LEU A 269 5.88 -10.76 7.61
N THR A 270 5.16 -11.06 8.69
CA THR A 270 5.58 -12.02 9.70
C THR A 270 4.86 -13.35 9.49
N PRO A 271 5.56 -14.49 9.60
CA PRO A 271 4.90 -15.80 9.62
C PRO A 271 4.13 -16.04 10.94
N MET A 272 4.23 -15.13 11.91
CA MET A 272 3.47 -15.23 13.15
C MET A 272 1.97 -15.03 12.86
N THR A 273 1.20 -16.10 12.95
CA THR A 273 -0.26 -16.03 12.87
C THR A 273 -0.81 -15.50 14.19
N THR A 274 -1.26 -14.25 14.21
CA THR A 274 -2.07 -13.73 15.32
C THR A 274 -3.53 -14.07 15.08
N ASN A 275 -4.03 -15.09 15.77
CA ASN A 275 -5.46 -15.37 15.78
C ASN A 275 -6.12 -14.54 16.87
N PHE A 276 -7.14 -13.75 16.50
CA PHE A 276 -8.03 -13.16 17.49
C PHE A 276 -8.87 -14.28 18.08
N VAL A 277 -8.49 -14.73 19.28
CA VAL A 277 -9.26 -15.73 20.03
C VAL A 277 -10.16 -15.02 21.03
N ILE A 278 -11.43 -15.38 21.02
CA ILE A 278 -12.34 -14.97 22.09
C ILE A 278 -12.03 -15.88 23.27
N LEU A 279 -11.45 -15.32 24.32
CA LEU A 279 -11.25 -16.02 25.58
C LEU A 279 -12.60 -16.13 26.28
N ALA A 280 -13.30 -17.25 26.06
CA ALA A 280 -14.47 -17.60 26.84
C ALA A 280 -14.02 -18.34 28.12
N PRO A 281 -14.58 -18.00 29.30
CA PRO A 281 -14.29 -18.74 30.53
C PRO A 281 -14.65 -20.22 30.36
N ARG A 282 -13.72 -21.10 30.73
CA ARG A 282 -13.79 -22.55 30.50
C ARG A 282 -14.72 -23.30 31.47
N SER A 283 -15.32 -22.61 32.43
CA SER A 283 -16.32 -23.20 33.32
C SER A 283 -17.60 -23.44 32.51
N PRO A 284 -18.17 -24.66 32.50
CA PRO A 284 -19.48 -24.87 31.89
C PRO A 284 -20.50 -24.03 32.65
N ILE A 285 -20.83 -22.86 32.10
CA ILE A 285 -21.94 -22.06 32.60
C ILE A 285 -23.18 -22.91 32.35
N SER A 286 -23.88 -23.31 33.41
CA SER A 286 -25.12 -24.05 33.24
C SER A 286 -26.11 -23.17 32.49
N THR A 287 -27.00 -23.76 31.68
CA THR A 287 -28.02 -23.00 30.95
C THR A 287 -28.81 -22.09 31.89
N ALA A 288 -29.10 -22.54 33.12
CA ALA A 288 -29.72 -21.73 34.16
C ALA A 288 -28.88 -20.50 34.55
N GLN A 289 -27.56 -20.66 34.74
CA GLN A 289 -26.67 -19.55 35.03
C GLN A 289 -26.65 -18.53 33.89
N LEU A 290 -26.65 -18.99 32.62
CA LEU A 290 -26.69 -18.11 31.46
C LEU A 290 -27.93 -17.21 31.47
N PHE A 291 -29.09 -17.75 31.90
CA PHE A 291 -30.33 -16.99 32.04
C PHE A 291 -30.35 -16.08 33.26
N THR A 292 -29.70 -16.45 34.37
CA THR A 292 -29.72 -15.63 35.60
C THR A 292 -28.64 -14.54 35.64
N ILE A 293 -27.52 -14.68 34.91
CA ILE A 293 -26.42 -13.69 34.87
C ILE A 293 -26.87 -12.27 34.45
N PRO A 294 -27.71 -12.07 33.43
CA PRO A 294 -28.00 -10.71 32.94
C PRO A 294 -28.89 -9.88 33.88
N PHE A 295 -29.58 -10.49 34.85
CA PHE A 295 -30.58 -9.80 35.66
C PHE A 295 -30.34 -10.00 37.16
N GLN A 296 -30.41 -8.91 37.93
CA GLN A 296 -30.39 -8.99 39.40
C GLN A 296 -31.67 -9.68 39.92
N TRP A 297 -31.59 -10.29 41.11
CA TRP A 297 -32.74 -10.93 41.75
C TRP A 297 -33.94 -9.98 41.92
N THR A 298 -33.65 -8.69 42.14
CA THR A 298 -34.66 -7.62 42.19
C THR A 298 -35.48 -7.52 40.89
N VAL A 299 -34.83 -7.66 39.74
CA VAL A 299 -35.48 -7.63 38.41
C VAL A 299 -36.35 -8.86 38.22
N TRP A 300 -35.90 -10.04 38.67
CA TRP A 300 -36.71 -11.26 38.63
C TRP A 300 -37.97 -11.17 39.48
N VAL A 301 -37.84 -10.65 40.70
CA VAL A 301 -38.98 -10.43 41.59
C VAL A 301 -39.95 -9.39 40.99
N ALA A 302 -39.43 -8.30 40.43
CA ALA A 302 -40.25 -7.30 39.75
C ALA A 302 -40.97 -7.87 38.53
N LEU A 303 -40.28 -8.67 37.71
CA LEU A 303 -40.87 -9.33 36.53
C LEU A 303 -41.96 -10.33 36.92
N LEU A 304 -41.73 -11.12 37.98
CA LEU A 304 -42.75 -12.02 38.52
C LEU A 304 -43.96 -11.25 39.06
N LEU A 305 -43.74 -10.13 39.75
CA LEU A 305 -44.81 -9.25 40.25
C LEU A 305 -45.62 -8.65 39.09
N VAL A 306 -44.96 -8.17 38.03
CA VAL A 306 -45.63 -7.67 36.82
C VAL A 306 -46.47 -8.75 36.17
N ILE A 307 -45.94 -9.97 36.02
CA ILE A 307 -46.69 -11.11 35.46
C ILE A 307 -47.94 -11.40 36.29
N VAL A 308 -47.82 -11.45 37.62
CA VAL A 308 -48.96 -11.68 38.52
C VAL A 308 -50.01 -10.57 38.39
N MET A 309 -49.58 -9.31 38.38
CA MET A 309 -50.50 -8.17 38.24
C MET A 309 -51.24 -8.20 36.90
N VAL A 310 -50.53 -8.55 35.82
CA VAL A 310 -51.09 -8.68 34.48
C VAL A 310 -52.15 -9.79 34.42
N GLU A 311 -51.91 -10.95 35.05
CA GLU A 311 -52.90 -12.02 35.16
C GLU A 311 -54.11 -11.63 36.01
N LEU A 312 -53.89 -10.92 37.12
CA LEU A 312 -55.00 -10.41 37.94
C LEU A 312 -55.89 -9.43 37.16
N VAL A 313 -55.29 -8.54 36.36
CA VAL A 313 -56.04 -7.62 35.47
C VAL A 313 -56.82 -8.41 34.42
N LYS A 314 -56.20 -9.42 33.80
CA LYS A 314 -56.85 -10.29 32.81
C LYS A 314 -58.08 -11.00 33.40
N ILE A 315 -57.96 -11.54 34.62
CA ILE A 315 -59.06 -12.20 35.33
C ILE A 315 -60.21 -11.21 35.60
N LYS A 316 -59.90 -9.97 35.97
CA LYS A 316 -60.92 -8.95 36.26
C LYS A 316 -61.56 -8.34 35.01
N MET A 317 -60.85 -8.29 33.88
CA MET A 317 -61.30 -7.62 32.66
C MET A 317 -61.11 -8.50 31.40
N PRO A 318 -61.82 -9.64 31.31
CA PRO A 318 -61.62 -10.60 30.21
C PRO A 318 -62.03 -10.05 28.84
N LEU A 319 -62.88 -9.01 28.79
CA LEU A 319 -63.40 -8.44 27.54
C LEU A 319 -62.41 -7.48 26.85
N ILE A 320 -61.47 -6.90 27.59
CA ILE A 320 -60.52 -5.90 27.06
C ILE A 320 -59.30 -6.58 26.43
N PHE A 321 -58.84 -7.70 26.99
CA PHE A 321 -57.65 -8.41 26.54
C PHE A 321 -58.01 -9.69 25.80
N GLN A 322 -58.07 -9.62 24.47
CA GLN A 322 -58.24 -10.82 23.62
C GLN A 322 -56.95 -11.66 23.51
N ASN A 323 -55.78 -11.04 23.76
CA ASN A 323 -54.48 -11.68 23.70
C ASN A 323 -54.01 -12.13 25.09
N GLU A 324 -53.22 -13.20 25.13
CA GLU A 324 -52.51 -13.66 26.32
C GLU A 324 -51.38 -12.66 26.64
N PRO A 325 -51.51 -11.82 27.69
CA PRO A 325 -50.61 -10.69 27.90
C PRO A 325 -49.20 -11.13 28.30
N ILE A 326 -49.03 -12.29 28.95
CA ILE A 326 -47.72 -12.88 29.24
C ILE A 326 -46.98 -13.22 27.94
N LEU A 327 -47.67 -13.86 26.99
CA LEU A 327 -47.08 -14.24 25.69
C LEU A 327 -46.69 -13.02 24.86
N LEU A 328 -47.47 -11.92 24.96
CA LEU A 328 -47.14 -10.67 24.31
C LEU A 328 -45.88 -10.02 24.90
N VAL A 329 -45.75 -10.00 26.23
CA VAL A 329 -44.63 -9.34 26.92
C VAL A 329 -43.34 -10.17 26.84
N VAL A 330 -43.42 -11.49 27.05
CA VAL A 330 -42.25 -12.37 27.11
C VAL A 330 -41.80 -12.79 25.72
N CYS A 331 -42.74 -13.08 24.82
CA CYS A 331 -42.43 -13.66 23.52
C CYS A 331 -42.69 -12.70 22.34
N GLY A 332 -43.25 -11.51 22.58
CA GLY A 332 -43.57 -10.55 21.52
C GLY A 332 -44.68 -11.04 20.57
N TYR A 333 -45.41 -12.11 20.92
CA TYR A 333 -46.41 -12.71 20.04
C TYR A 333 -47.79 -12.14 20.30
N GLU A 334 -48.37 -11.53 19.28
CA GLU A 334 -49.78 -11.20 19.22
C GLU A 334 -50.56 -12.39 18.61
N ARG A 335 -51.62 -12.86 19.29
CA ARG A 335 -52.37 -14.06 18.87
C ARG A 335 -53.12 -13.85 17.54
N TYR A 336 -53.18 -12.62 17.04
CA TYR A 336 -53.96 -12.23 15.87
C TYR A 336 -53.44 -12.79 14.53
N ASN A 337 -52.25 -13.38 14.45
CA ASN A 337 -51.66 -13.83 13.17
C ASN A 337 -51.20 -15.30 13.08
N LEU A 338 -51.49 -16.17 14.05
CA LEU A 338 -51.10 -17.59 13.96
C LEU A 338 -51.84 -18.34 12.83
N ASN A 339 -53.09 -17.99 12.54
CA ASN A 339 -53.83 -18.57 11.42
C ASN A 339 -53.43 -18.01 10.04
N ARG A 340 -52.66 -16.91 9.99
CA ARG A 340 -52.10 -16.35 8.73
C ARG A 340 -50.65 -16.75 8.48
N ALA A 341 -49.87 -17.02 9.52
CA ALA A 341 -48.48 -17.45 9.38
C ALA A 341 -48.32 -18.80 8.66
N GLY A 342 -49.29 -19.72 8.83
CA GLY A 342 -49.31 -21.00 8.11
C GLY A 342 -49.71 -20.91 6.62
N ILE A 343 -50.28 -19.77 6.19
CA ILE A 343 -50.73 -19.58 4.79
C ILE A 343 -49.61 -18.92 3.96
N MET A 344 -48.73 -18.11 4.56
CA MET A 344 -47.59 -17.50 3.84
C MET A 344 -46.40 -18.44 3.59
N SER A 345 -46.32 -19.59 4.25
CA SER A 345 -45.17 -20.51 4.12
C SER A 345 -45.28 -21.50 2.95
N VAL A 346 -46.44 -21.61 2.29
CA VAL A 346 -46.64 -22.57 1.18
C VAL A 346 -46.67 -21.88 -0.19
N GLU A 347 -47.07 -20.62 -0.29
CA GLU A 347 -47.23 -19.96 -1.60
C GLU A 347 -45.99 -19.20 -2.11
N ASN A 348 -44.91 -19.12 -1.32
CA ASN A 348 -43.71 -18.32 -1.67
C ASN A 348 -42.40 -19.12 -1.79
N LEU A 349 -42.43 -20.46 -1.82
CA LEU A 349 -41.23 -21.26 -2.06
C LEU A 349 -40.86 -21.44 -3.54
N ASP A 350 -41.70 -20.99 -4.48
CA ASP A 350 -41.48 -21.17 -5.94
C ASP A 350 -41.09 -19.90 -6.72
N ARG A 351 -40.71 -18.79 -6.05
CA ARG A 351 -40.22 -17.59 -6.74
C ARG A 351 -38.83 -17.15 -6.28
N PRO A 352 -37.77 -17.37 -7.08
CA PRO A 352 -36.44 -16.87 -6.77
C PRO A 352 -36.36 -15.35 -6.96
N GLY A 353 -36.21 -14.62 -5.85
CA GLY A 353 -35.24 -13.51 -5.74
C GLY A 353 -35.48 -12.19 -6.49
N SER A 354 -36.61 -11.95 -7.16
CA SER A 354 -36.88 -10.65 -7.81
C SER A 354 -37.71 -9.70 -6.95
N GLN A 355 -38.74 -10.19 -6.27
CA GLN A 355 -39.76 -9.34 -5.64
C GLN A 355 -39.27 -8.55 -4.41
N TRP A 356 -38.22 -9.02 -3.72
CA TRP A 356 -37.64 -8.29 -2.57
C TRP A 356 -36.80 -7.08 -3.01
N ARG A 357 -36.16 -7.15 -4.19
CA ARG A 357 -35.42 -6.01 -4.75
C ARG A 357 -36.35 -4.88 -5.18
N ASP A 358 -37.47 -5.22 -5.80
CA ASP A 358 -38.42 -4.24 -6.31
C ASP A 358 -39.18 -3.55 -5.16
N ASN A 359 -39.52 -4.28 -4.10
CA ASN A 359 -40.16 -3.70 -2.92
C ASN A 359 -39.22 -2.79 -2.12
N MET A 360 -37.91 -3.10 -2.07
CA MET A 360 -36.93 -2.24 -1.40
C MET A 360 -36.62 -0.98 -2.23
N ALA A 361 -36.56 -1.09 -3.56
CA ALA A 361 -36.43 0.05 -4.46
C ALA A 361 -37.64 1.00 -4.40
N ALA A 362 -38.86 0.45 -4.31
CA ALA A 362 -40.10 1.22 -4.18
C ALA A 362 -40.28 1.88 -2.80
N GLN A 363 -39.72 1.31 -1.73
CA GLN A 363 -39.67 1.98 -0.43
C GLN A 363 -38.63 3.10 -0.39
N LEU A 364 -37.47 2.92 -1.03
CA LEU A 364 -36.44 3.97 -1.11
C LEU A 364 -36.88 5.15 -1.98
N SER A 365 -37.66 4.91 -3.04
CA SER A 365 -38.21 6.00 -3.87
C SER A 365 -39.32 6.81 -3.16
N LYS A 366 -40.01 6.22 -2.17
CA LYS A 366 -41.03 6.91 -1.35
C LYS A 366 -40.46 7.78 -0.24
N LEU A 367 -39.17 7.67 0.08
CA LEU A 367 -38.50 8.45 1.11
C LEU A 367 -37.90 9.79 0.61
N GLY A 368 -38.24 10.23 -0.61
CA GLY A 368 -38.16 11.65 -0.98
C GLY A 368 -36.76 12.28 -0.94
N GLY A 369 -35.74 11.61 -1.47
CA GLY A 369 -34.41 12.18 -1.69
C GLY A 369 -34.21 12.59 -3.14
N SER A 370 -34.20 13.90 -3.40
CA SER A 370 -33.84 14.50 -4.70
C SER A 370 -32.44 14.07 -5.14
N THR A 371 -32.34 13.34 -6.26
CA THR A 371 -31.08 12.96 -6.90
C THR A 371 -30.60 14.06 -7.84
N SER A 372 -29.98 15.07 -7.25
CA SER A 372 -29.04 15.97 -7.91
C SER A 372 -28.22 16.61 -6.79
N ASP A 373 -26.90 16.38 -6.81
CA ASP A 373 -25.88 16.92 -5.88
C ASP A 373 -25.56 16.12 -4.60
N VAL A 374 -25.24 14.83 -4.68
CA VAL A 374 -24.22 14.19 -3.82
C VAL A 374 -23.57 13.01 -4.56
N VAL A 375 -22.50 13.28 -5.32
CA VAL A 375 -21.50 12.26 -5.69
C VAL A 375 -20.19 12.65 -5.02
N SER A 376 -20.08 12.36 -3.73
CA SER A 376 -18.81 12.05 -3.07
C SER A 376 -19.08 11.54 -1.65
N ASN A 377 -18.43 10.42 -1.32
CA ASN A 377 -18.23 9.90 0.03
C ASN A 377 -19.46 9.61 0.89
N THR A 378 -20.00 8.41 0.75
CA THR A 378 -20.38 7.56 1.90
C THR A 378 -20.58 6.12 1.44
N ARG A 379 -19.57 5.26 1.62
CA ARG A 379 -19.74 3.81 1.67
C ARG A 379 -19.18 3.29 3.00
N CYS A 380 -20.03 3.35 4.02
CA CYS A 380 -19.99 2.37 5.10
C CYS A 380 -20.89 1.21 4.68
N GLY A 381 -20.29 0.06 4.46
CA GLY A 381 -20.98 -1.17 4.10
C GLY A 381 -20.05 -2.34 4.38
N ALA A 382 -19.99 -2.73 5.66
CA ALA A 382 -19.34 -3.95 6.08
C ALA A 382 -20.02 -5.13 5.36
N ARG A 383 -19.32 -5.69 4.36
CA ARG A 383 -19.64 -7.00 3.79
C ARG A 383 -18.65 -7.99 4.37
N THR A 384 -19.06 -8.65 5.44
CA THR A 384 -18.44 -9.89 5.89
C THR A 384 -18.93 -10.99 4.95
N VAL A 385 -18.16 -11.28 3.90
CA VAL A 385 -18.33 -12.50 3.10
C VAL A 385 -17.18 -13.40 3.46
N PHE A 386 -17.46 -14.40 4.30
CA PHE A 386 -16.55 -15.52 4.52
C PHE A 386 -16.47 -16.32 3.22
N LYS A 387 -15.33 -16.24 2.53
CA LYS A 387 -14.93 -17.26 1.56
C LYS A 387 -13.74 -17.99 2.15
N ILE A 388 -14.01 -19.15 2.72
CA ILE A 388 -13.00 -20.13 3.11
C ILE A 388 -12.46 -20.70 1.80
N VAL A 389 -11.26 -20.29 1.41
CA VAL A 389 -10.46 -21.03 0.41
C VAL A 389 -9.51 -21.89 1.22
N GLN A 390 -9.88 -23.16 1.34
CA GLN A 390 -9.07 -24.21 1.91
C GLN A 390 -8.09 -24.66 0.81
N GLU A 391 -6.86 -24.15 0.81
CA GLU A 391 -5.78 -24.74 0.01
C GLU A 391 -5.28 -25.99 0.72
N SER A 392 -5.63 -27.14 0.13
CA SER A 392 -5.06 -28.43 0.47
C SER A 392 -3.60 -28.47 -0.03
N ASN A 393 -2.65 -28.43 0.89
CA ASN A 393 -1.27 -28.80 0.59
C ASN A 393 -1.22 -30.31 0.32
N GLY A 394 -1.16 -30.66 -0.97
CA GLY A 394 -0.67 -31.96 -1.43
C GLY A 394 0.84 -32.01 -1.23
N ILE A 395 1.26 -32.96 -0.40
CA ILE A 395 2.64 -33.39 -0.23
C ILE A 395 3.01 -34.24 -1.46
N ILE A 396 4.20 -34.01 -2.03
CA ILE A 396 4.95 -35.05 -2.75
C ILE A 396 5.89 -35.70 -1.75
#